data_AF-A0A7J6RNH2-F1
#
_entry.id   AF-A0A7J6RNH2-F1
#
_cell.length_a   1.000
_cell.length_b   1.000
_cell.length_c   1.000
_cell.angle_alpha   90.00
_cell.angle_beta   90.00
_cell.angle_gamma   90.00
#
_symmetry.space_group_name_H-M   'P 1'
#
loop_
_entity.id
_entity.type
_entity.pdbx_description
1 polymer ?
#
loop_
_entity_poly.entity_id
_entity_poly.type
_entity_poly.pdbx_seq_one_letter_code
_entity_poly.pdbx_strand_id
1 'polypeptide(L)'
;FTGGSNLGKCFSVKNEAKTTQPVVLEGCISEDGVTKYGQRFKKESVTADGKYFSLRDGNWCLGASEKTGLAVSQCDEEASSQKWEYAKFKGLVNQESGLCLDAGGGKQAQLYTCYTDGSNSNQVWELNEAGFIRGGPDRTCLDFAPVSDATLSGVQCSQAKNFKWAIYKPFEPLETRLYHEAEQKYPAVLASADVN
;
A
#
# COMPACT_ATOMS: atom_id res chain seq x y z
N PHE A 1 -23.06 -2.27 -13.14
CA PHE A 1 -23.43 -3.47 -13.92
C PHE A 1 -24.83 -3.92 -13.50
N THR A 2 -25.84 -3.65 -14.32
CA THR A 2 -27.22 -4.10 -14.10
C THR A 2 -27.66 -4.96 -15.27
N GLY A 3 -28.06 -6.19 -14.97
CA GLY A 3 -28.66 -7.11 -15.93
C GLY A 3 -28.76 -8.52 -15.35
N GLY A 4 -29.97 -8.92 -14.94
CA GLY A 4 -30.39 -10.33 -14.83
C GLY A 4 -29.92 -11.14 -13.62
N SER A 5 -30.86 -11.46 -12.72
CA SER A 5 -30.91 -12.65 -11.86
C SER A 5 -29.78 -12.99 -10.86
N ASN A 6 -28.91 -12.05 -10.47
CA ASN A 6 -27.88 -12.28 -9.43
C ASN A 6 -27.98 -11.32 -8.22
N LEU A 7 -29.19 -10.94 -7.80
CA LEU A 7 -29.45 -9.93 -6.74
C LEU A 7 -28.96 -10.29 -5.32
N GLY A 8 -28.19 -11.36 -5.14
CA GLY A 8 -27.67 -11.76 -3.82
C GLY A 8 -26.21 -12.23 -3.82
N LYS A 9 -25.51 -12.21 -4.97
CA LYS A 9 -24.12 -12.66 -5.04
C LYS A 9 -23.16 -11.47 -5.17
N CYS A 10 -22.16 -11.45 -4.30
CA CYS A 10 -21.08 -10.48 -4.27
C CYS A 10 -19.75 -11.18 -4.57
N PHE A 11 -18.82 -10.46 -5.18
CA PHE A 11 -17.43 -10.94 -5.29
C PHE A 11 -16.72 -10.74 -3.95
N SER A 12 -16.12 -11.82 -3.43
CA SER A 12 -15.32 -11.81 -2.20
C SER A 12 -14.01 -12.54 -2.45
N VAL A 13 -12.97 -12.15 -1.72
CA VAL A 13 -11.70 -12.88 -1.65
C VAL A 13 -11.90 -14.16 -0.84
N LYS A 14 -11.36 -15.31 -1.29
CA LYS A 14 -11.32 -16.54 -0.48
C LYS A 14 -10.58 -16.27 0.85
N ASN A 15 -11.17 -16.74 1.96
CA ASN A 15 -10.71 -16.52 3.35
C ASN A 15 -9.27 -17.00 3.68
N GLU A 16 -8.57 -17.64 2.75
CA GLU A 16 -7.20 -18.14 2.92
C GLU A 16 -6.13 -17.18 2.38
N ALA A 17 -6.51 -15.99 1.91
CA ALA A 17 -5.54 -14.96 1.54
C ALA A 17 -4.66 -14.65 2.76
N LYS A 18 -3.36 -14.91 2.62
CA LYS A 18 -2.39 -14.74 3.70
C LYS A 18 -2.50 -13.31 4.25
N THR A 19 -2.79 -13.18 5.54
CA THR A 19 -2.85 -11.90 6.28
C THR A 19 -1.46 -11.35 6.61
N THR A 20 -0.40 -11.96 6.07
CA THR A 20 0.98 -11.52 6.23
C THR A 20 1.64 -11.68 4.87
N GLN A 21 2.19 -10.58 4.37
CA GLN A 21 2.76 -10.50 3.03
C GLN A 21 4.25 -10.15 3.15
N PRO A 22 5.16 -10.88 2.47
CA PRO A 22 6.57 -10.53 2.47
C PRO A 22 6.78 -9.20 1.74
N VAL A 23 7.85 -8.49 2.10
CA VAL A 23 8.19 -7.20 1.52
C VAL A 23 9.27 -7.38 0.45
N VAL A 24 9.05 -6.73 -0.68
CA VAL A 24 9.96 -6.73 -1.84
C VAL A 24 10.41 -5.31 -2.17
N LEU A 25 11.40 -5.20 -3.04
CA LEU A 25 11.84 -3.93 -3.60
C LEU A 25 11.42 -3.83 -5.06
N GLU A 26 10.68 -2.78 -5.37
CA GLU A 26 10.14 -2.52 -6.70
C GLU A 26 10.34 -1.07 -7.10
N GLY A 27 10.10 -0.77 -8.38
CA GLY A 27 10.06 0.61 -8.84
C GLY A 27 9.04 1.44 -8.05
N CYS A 28 9.39 2.68 -7.72
CA CYS A 28 8.48 3.61 -7.06
C CYS A 28 7.38 4.06 -8.04
N ILE A 29 6.15 3.55 -7.86
CA ILE A 29 5.04 3.78 -8.79
C ILE A 29 4.07 4.80 -8.18
N SER A 30 3.97 5.96 -8.84
CA SER A 30 2.91 6.94 -8.64
C SER A 30 2.13 7.06 -9.94
N GLU A 31 0.86 6.67 -9.94
CA GLU A 31 -0.04 6.90 -11.08
C GLU A 31 -0.78 8.21 -10.82
N ASP A 32 -0.57 9.23 -11.66
CA ASP A 32 -1.26 10.52 -11.59
C ASP A 32 -1.22 11.20 -10.21
N GLY A 33 -0.13 10.99 -9.45
CA GLY A 33 0.04 11.52 -8.09
C GLY A 33 -0.54 10.62 -6.98
N VAL A 34 -1.17 9.51 -7.33
CA VAL A 34 -1.68 8.50 -6.40
C VAL A 34 -0.69 7.35 -6.31
N THR A 35 -0.13 7.15 -5.12
CA THR A 35 0.72 6.00 -4.81
C THR A 35 -0.10 4.72 -4.71
N LYS A 36 0.41 3.64 -5.30
CA LYS A 36 -0.27 2.35 -5.24
C LYS A 36 -0.32 1.79 -3.82
N TYR A 37 -1.32 0.94 -3.57
CA TYR A 37 -1.30 0.04 -2.42
C TYR A 37 -0.02 -0.80 -2.46
N GLY A 38 0.67 -0.94 -1.33
CA GLY A 38 2.01 -1.50 -1.33
C GLY A 38 3.11 -0.47 -1.13
N GLN A 39 2.86 0.78 -1.55
CA GLN A 39 3.87 1.85 -1.66
C GLN A 39 3.35 3.21 -1.17
N ARG A 40 2.39 3.22 -0.24
CA ARG A 40 1.75 4.45 0.27
C ARG A 40 1.80 4.54 1.80
N PHE A 41 2.95 4.22 2.35
CA PHE A 41 3.19 4.19 3.78
C PHE A 41 3.08 5.58 4.40
N LYS A 42 2.46 5.65 5.56
CA LYS A 42 2.40 6.82 6.42
C LYS A 42 3.13 6.51 7.71
N LYS A 43 3.90 7.50 8.18
CA LYS A 43 4.48 7.46 9.51
C LYS A 43 3.41 7.92 10.51
N GLU A 44 3.04 7.05 11.44
CA GLU A 44 2.13 7.40 12.53
C GLU A 44 2.88 7.25 13.86
N SER A 45 2.98 8.33 14.63
CA SER A 45 3.62 8.28 15.95
C SER A 45 2.84 7.38 16.88
N VAL A 46 3.54 6.45 17.54
CA VAL A 46 2.95 5.48 18.48
C VAL A 46 3.22 5.90 19.93
N THR A 47 4.36 6.53 20.20
CA THR A 47 4.67 7.07 21.52
C THR A 47 4.51 8.59 21.57
N ALA A 48 4.14 9.11 22.75
CA ALA A 48 3.93 10.54 22.97
C ALA A 48 5.20 11.38 22.75
N ASP A 49 6.38 10.80 22.97
CA ASP A 49 7.69 11.40 22.69
C ASP A 49 8.07 11.36 21.20
N GLY A 50 7.27 10.70 20.36
CA GLY A 50 7.52 10.51 18.94
C GLY A 50 8.71 9.60 18.62
N LYS A 51 9.29 8.92 19.62
CA LYS A 51 10.45 8.03 19.45
C LYS A 51 10.11 6.86 18.55
N TYR A 52 9.00 6.18 18.83
CA TYR A 52 8.54 5.06 18.03
C TYR A 52 7.34 5.45 17.18
N PHE A 53 7.32 4.92 15.96
CA PHE A 53 6.26 5.11 14.99
C PHE A 53 5.94 3.81 14.26
N SER A 54 4.73 3.72 13.72
CA SER A 54 4.36 2.67 12.76
C SER A 54 4.52 3.20 11.33
N LEU A 55 4.82 2.27 10.41
CA LEU A 55 4.84 2.53 8.97
C LEU A 55 3.64 1.83 8.36
N ARG A 56 2.60 2.61 8.07
CA ARG A 56 1.24 2.13 7.82
C ARG A 56 0.74 2.41 6.41
N ASP A 57 0.22 1.39 5.74
CA ASP A 57 -0.56 1.50 4.51
C ASP A 57 -1.99 0.98 4.75
N GLY A 58 -2.94 1.89 4.95
CA GLY A 58 -4.33 1.52 5.25
C GLY A 58 -4.44 0.81 6.60
N ASN A 59 -4.88 -0.45 6.66
CA ASN A 59 -4.94 -1.23 7.91
C ASN A 59 -3.72 -2.14 8.12
N TRP A 60 -2.65 -1.88 7.37
CA TRP A 60 -1.50 -2.76 7.29
C TRP A 60 -0.25 -2.04 7.72
N CYS A 61 0.53 -2.70 8.55
CA CYS A 61 1.72 -2.14 9.16
C CYS A 61 2.93 -2.99 8.77
N LEU A 62 4.01 -2.30 8.37
CA LEU A 62 5.32 -2.91 8.17
C LEU A 62 5.86 -3.37 9.52
N GLY A 63 6.37 -4.60 9.60
CA GLY A 63 6.94 -5.12 10.82
C GLY A 63 7.87 -6.31 10.61
N ALA A 64 8.59 -6.64 11.69
CA ALA A 64 9.35 -7.88 11.78
C ALA A 64 8.43 -9.09 11.67
N SER A 65 8.95 -10.16 11.06
CA SER A 65 8.21 -11.41 10.91
C SER A 65 9.15 -12.59 11.13
N GLU A 66 8.82 -13.46 12.08
CA GLU A 66 9.59 -14.71 12.28
C GLU A 66 9.61 -15.61 11.03
N LYS A 67 8.56 -15.55 10.21
CA LYS A 67 8.41 -16.41 9.02
C LYS A 67 9.15 -15.90 7.80
N THR A 68 9.27 -14.58 7.65
CA THR A 68 9.74 -13.94 6.41
C THR A 68 10.84 -12.91 6.64
N GLY A 69 11.27 -12.70 7.89
CA GLY A 69 12.16 -11.63 8.31
C GLY A 69 11.42 -10.29 8.41
N LEU A 70 10.84 -9.85 7.30
CA LEU A 70 10.12 -8.58 7.16
C LEU A 70 8.81 -8.81 6.42
N ALA A 71 7.72 -8.30 6.99
CA ALA A 71 6.39 -8.45 6.40
C ALA A 71 5.52 -7.21 6.60
N VAL A 72 4.42 -7.18 5.86
CA VAL A 72 3.28 -6.32 6.14
C VAL A 72 2.13 -7.20 6.64
N SER A 73 1.58 -6.86 7.79
CA SER A 73 0.47 -7.56 8.44
C SER A 73 -0.56 -6.57 9.00
N GLN A 74 -1.69 -7.05 9.48
CA GLN A 74 -2.70 -6.18 10.09
C GLN A 74 -2.08 -5.39 11.24
N CYS A 75 -2.35 -4.08 11.30
CA CYS A 75 -1.82 -3.21 12.35
C CYS A 75 -2.26 -3.66 13.74
N ASP A 76 -1.30 -3.72 14.66
CA ASP A 76 -1.43 -3.99 16.08
C ASP A 76 -0.60 -2.94 16.83
N GLU A 77 -1.27 -2.03 17.53
CA GLU A 77 -0.63 -0.90 18.23
C GLU A 77 0.23 -1.35 19.42
N GLU A 78 0.01 -2.55 19.94
CA GLU A 78 0.80 -3.10 21.05
C GLU A 78 2.06 -3.82 20.55
N ALA A 79 2.02 -4.35 19.32
CA ALA A 79 3.12 -5.13 18.75
C ALA A 79 4.41 -4.30 18.55
N SER A 80 5.45 -4.60 19.33
CA SER A 80 6.80 -4.06 19.13
C SER A 80 7.40 -4.42 17.77
N SER A 81 6.95 -5.53 17.19
CA SER A 81 7.33 -5.97 15.84
C SER A 81 6.96 -4.95 14.75
N GLN A 82 5.95 -4.11 14.98
CA GLN A 82 5.46 -3.10 14.03
C GLN A 82 5.88 -1.67 14.38
N LYS A 83 6.75 -1.52 15.39
CA LYS A 83 7.25 -0.23 15.87
C LYS A 83 8.66 -0.01 15.35
N TRP A 84 8.89 1.19 14.83
CA TRP A 84 10.12 1.61 14.20
C TRP A 84 10.64 2.88 14.84
N GLU A 85 11.95 3.04 14.86
CA GLU A 85 12.62 4.30 15.19
C GLU A 85 13.66 4.63 14.11
N TYR A 86 14.02 5.91 13.99
CA TYR A 86 15.14 6.29 13.14
C TYR A 86 16.46 6.05 13.88
N ALA A 87 17.35 5.26 13.27
CA ALA A 87 18.76 5.28 13.61
C ALA A 87 19.41 6.60 13.15
N LYS A 88 20.65 6.83 13.62
CA LYS A 88 21.52 7.82 13.01
C LYS A 88 21.63 7.54 11.49
N PHE A 89 21.76 8.59 10.69
CA PHE A 89 21.94 8.49 9.22
C PHE A 89 20.76 7.90 8.43
N LYS A 90 19.52 8.13 8.88
CA LYS A 90 18.28 7.71 8.20
C LYS A 90 18.09 6.19 8.10
N GLY A 91 18.68 5.42 9.01
CA GLY A 91 18.33 4.01 9.19
C GLY A 91 16.97 3.86 9.87
N LEU A 92 16.29 2.74 9.61
CA LEU A 92 15.03 2.36 10.26
C LEU A 92 15.29 1.13 11.14
N VAL A 93 15.22 1.28 12.46
CA VAL A 93 15.43 0.21 13.44
C VAL A 93 14.08 -0.32 13.89
N ASN A 94 13.92 -1.63 13.86
CA ASN A 94 12.74 -2.28 14.39
C ASN A 94 12.86 -2.46 15.91
N GLN A 95 11.82 -2.11 16.67
CA GLN A 95 11.87 -2.13 18.14
C GLN A 95 12.03 -3.54 18.72
N GLU A 96 11.35 -4.54 18.16
CA GLU A 96 11.39 -5.90 18.69
C GLU A 96 12.75 -6.59 18.44
N SER A 97 13.24 -6.52 17.21
CA SER A 97 14.47 -7.21 16.83
C SER A 97 15.75 -6.42 17.13
N GLY A 98 15.66 -5.09 17.25
CA GLY A 98 16.82 -4.20 17.31
C GLY A 98 17.64 -4.15 16.01
N LEU A 99 17.13 -4.74 14.93
CA LEU A 99 17.78 -4.79 13.61
C LEU A 99 17.30 -3.65 12.71
N CYS A 100 18.14 -3.33 11.72
CA CYS A 100 17.86 -2.30 10.74
C CYS A 100 17.19 -2.88 9.50
N LEU A 101 16.26 -2.11 8.92
CA LEU A 101 15.76 -2.36 7.58
C LEU A 101 16.91 -2.29 6.57
N ASP A 102 17.09 -3.35 5.80
CA ASP A 102 18.17 -3.52 4.85
C ASP A 102 17.62 -3.96 3.49
N ALA A 103 18.10 -3.35 2.41
CA ALA A 103 17.67 -3.64 1.05
C ALA A 103 18.09 -5.04 0.55
N GLY A 104 18.92 -5.74 1.32
CA GLY A 104 19.53 -6.99 0.94
C GLY A 104 20.34 -6.85 -0.35
N GLY A 105 20.36 -7.92 -1.14
CA GLY A 105 20.90 -7.91 -2.51
C GLY A 105 19.99 -7.23 -3.54
N GLY A 106 19.07 -6.34 -3.14
CA GLY A 106 18.29 -5.48 -4.03
C GLY A 106 16.91 -5.98 -4.47
N LYS A 107 16.48 -7.19 -4.08
CA LYS A 107 15.15 -7.74 -4.46
C LYS A 107 14.20 -7.95 -3.28
N GLN A 108 14.74 -8.38 -2.15
CA GLN A 108 13.97 -8.71 -0.97
C GLN A 108 14.55 -7.94 0.20
N ALA A 109 13.76 -7.03 0.76
CA ALA A 109 14.14 -6.30 1.95
C ALA A 109 14.13 -7.25 3.15
N GLN A 110 15.03 -7.00 4.09
CA GLN A 110 15.24 -7.84 5.27
C GLN A 110 15.53 -6.99 6.50
N LEU A 111 15.56 -7.64 7.65
CA LEU A 111 16.13 -7.08 8.88
C LEU A 111 17.57 -7.60 9.02
N TYR A 112 18.52 -6.68 9.22
CA TYR A 112 19.93 -7.02 9.33
C TYR A 112 20.65 -6.17 10.37
N THR A 113 21.86 -6.57 10.75
CA THR A 113 22.69 -5.81 11.69
C THR A 113 22.85 -4.36 11.23
N CYS A 114 22.63 -3.42 12.14
CA CYS A 114 22.72 -2.00 11.85
C CYS A 114 24.15 -1.53 11.57
N TYR A 115 24.37 -0.89 10.43
CA TYR A 115 25.61 -0.18 10.14
C TYR A 115 25.50 1.27 10.64
N THR A 116 26.43 1.67 11.50
CA THR A 116 26.29 2.91 12.30
C THR A 116 26.97 4.13 11.71
N ASP A 117 27.71 3.99 10.61
CA ASP A 117 28.48 5.07 9.97
C ASP A 117 27.81 5.63 8.71
N GLY A 118 26.65 5.09 8.33
CA GLY A 118 25.91 5.47 7.12
C GLY A 118 26.62 5.09 5.80
N SER A 119 27.70 4.32 5.85
CA SER A 119 28.44 3.88 4.65
C SER A 119 27.67 2.83 3.84
N ASN A 120 26.78 2.08 4.51
CA ASN A 120 25.95 1.08 3.86
C ASN A 120 24.63 1.68 3.36
N SER A 121 24.60 2.03 2.07
CA SER A 121 23.39 2.54 1.39
C SER A 121 22.21 1.59 1.42
N ASN A 122 22.42 0.29 1.71
CA ASN A 122 21.33 -0.68 1.85
C ASN A 122 20.41 -0.38 3.03
N GLN A 123 20.88 0.39 4.03
CA GLN A 123 20.14 0.70 5.26
C GLN A 123 19.74 2.17 5.37
N VAL A 124 19.84 2.93 4.27
CA VAL A 124 19.46 4.34 4.23
C VAL A 124 18.12 4.47 3.53
N TRP A 125 17.12 4.99 4.24
CA TRP A 125 15.73 5.05 3.77
C TRP A 125 15.15 6.46 3.92
N GLU A 126 14.36 6.85 2.94
CA GLU A 126 13.64 8.13 2.92
C GLU A 126 12.16 7.85 2.77
N LEU A 127 11.36 8.33 3.72
CA LEU A 127 9.91 8.41 3.56
C LEU A 127 9.58 9.77 2.96
N ASN A 128 8.92 9.80 1.80
CA ASN A 128 8.46 11.04 1.19
C ASN A 128 6.97 11.32 1.47
N GLU A 129 6.50 12.50 1.06
CA GLU A 129 5.10 12.93 1.24
C GLU A 129 4.09 12.06 0.49
N ALA A 130 4.53 11.42 -0.60
CA ALA A 130 3.71 10.46 -1.35
C ALA A 130 3.53 9.13 -0.60
N GLY A 131 4.37 8.85 0.41
CA GLY A 131 4.34 7.61 1.19
C GLY A 131 5.29 6.52 0.70
N PHE A 132 6.21 6.87 -0.20
CA PHE A 132 7.28 5.97 -0.60
C PHE A 132 8.33 5.87 0.48
N ILE A 133 8.61 4.64 0.94
CA ILE A 133 9.84 4.32 1.66
C ILE A 133 10.87 3.91 0.61
N ARG A 134 11.73 4.85 0.24
CA ARG A 134 12.72 4.70 -0.84
C ARG A 134 14.12 4.58 -0.28
N GLY A 135 14.87 3.59 -0.72
CA GLY A 135 16.22 3.36 -0.21
C GLY A 135 16.95 2.25 -0.95
N GLY A 136 17.99 1.74 -0.32
CA GLY A 136 18.86 0.75 -0.95
C GLY A 136 19.78 1.34 -2.02
N PRO A 137 20.65 0.50 -2.59
CA PRO A 137 21.65 0.93 -3.58
C PRO A 137 20.98 1.44 -4.87
N ASP A 138 19.88 0.80 -5.27
CA ASP A 138 19.15 1.11 -6.50
C ASP A 138 18.05 2.17 -6.31
N ARG A 139 17.91 2.72 -5.08
CA ARG A 139 16.88 3.71 -4.74
C ARG A 139 15.48 3.24 -5.13
N THR A 140 15.18 1.97 -4.92
CA THR A 140 13.86 1.34 -5.10
C THR A 140 12.94 1.62 -3.91
N CYS A 141 11.66 1.35 -4.08
CA CYS A 141 10.66 1.50 -3.03
C CYS A 141 10.37 0.17 -2.36
N LEU A 142 10.19 0.20 -1.04
CA LEU A 142 9.52 -0.91 -0.35
C LEU A 142 8.14 -1.08 -0.94
N ASP A 143 7.84 -2.33 -1.27
CA ASP A 143 6.59 -2.73 -1.87
C ASP A 143 6.10 -4.01 -1.20
N PHE A 144 4.80 -4.08 -1.00
CA PHE A 144 4.14 -5.35 -0.74
C PHE A 144 3.10 -5.53 -1.84
N ALA A 145 3.57 -6.04 -2.98
CA ALA A 145 2.68 -6.58 -4.00
C ALA A 145 1.79 -7.65 -3.33
N PRO A 146 0.53 -7.83 -3.75
CA PRO A 146 -0.25 -8.95 -3.26
C PRO A 146 0.48 -10.25 -3.65
N VAL A 147 1.10 -10.93 -2.69
CA VAL A 147 1.79 -12.21 -2.93
C VAL A 147 0.80 -13.36 -2.76
N SER A 148 -0.26 -13.27 -3.56
CA SER A 148 -1.11 -14.33 -4.09
C SER A 148 -2.26 -13.62 -4.79
N ASP A 149 -2.59 -14.02 -6.01
CA ASP A 149 -3.89 -13.72 -6.60
C ASP A 149 -4.97 -14.24 -5.65
N ALA A 150 -5.49 -13.34 -4.83
CA ALA A 150 -6.63 -13.58 -3.97
C ALA A 150 -7.74 -14.15 -4.86
N THR A 151 -7.95 -15.46 -4.80
CA THR A 151 -8.92 -16.09 -5.70
C THR A 151 -10.29 -15.50 -5.41
N LEU A 152 -10.85 -14.82 -6.40
CA LEU A 152 -12.17 -14.24 -6.31
C LEU A 152 -13.22 -15.35 -6.42
N SER A 153 -14.20 -15.33 -5.53
CA SER A 153 -15.37 -16.19 -5.63
C SER A 153 -16.65 -15.37 -5.55
N GLY A 154 -17.68 -15.81 -6.29
CA GLY A 154 -19.04 -15.31 -6.10
C GLY A 154 -19.65 -15.96 -4.85
N VAL A 155 -19.84 -15.19 -3.79
CA VAL A 155 -20.44 -15.62 -2.52
C VAL A 155 -21.79 -14.92 -2.31
N GLN A 156 -22.63 -15.43 -1.41
CA GLN A 156 -23.81 -14.64 -0.99
C GLN A 156 -23.34 -13.34 -0.33
N CYS A 157 -23.95 -12.20 -0.66
CA CYS A 157 -23.55 -10.90 -0.14
C CYS A 157 -23.62 -10.83 1.39
N SER A 158 -24.55 -11.56 2.02
CA SER A 158 -24.64 -11.70 3.48
C SER A 158 -23.44 -12.45 4.11
N GLN A 159 -22.70 -13.20 3.30
CA GLN A 159 -21.53 -13.98 3.72
C GLN A 159 -20.21 -13.35 3.24
N ALA A 160 -20.28 -12.28 2.44
CA ALA A 160 -19.10 -11.59 1.94
C ALA A 160 -18.39 -10.87 3.08
N LYS A 161 -17.09 -11.13 3.24
CA LYS A 161 -16.21 -10.39 4.15
C LYS A 161 -15.28 -9.51 3.32
N ASN A 162 -15.03 -8.28 3.75
CA ASN A 162 -14.07 -7.35 3.11
C ASN A 162 -14.38 -6.99 1.63
N PHE A 163 -15.65 -6.81 1.25
CA PHE A 163 -16.06 -6.56 -0.14
C PHE A 163 -15.95 -5.09 -0.61
N LYS A 164 -15.01 -4.31 -0.07
CA LYS A 164 -14.82 -2.92 -0.53
C LYS A 164 -13.96 -2.92 -1.79
N TRP A 165 -14.62 -2.80 -2.94
CA TRP A 165 -13.99 -2.64 -4.24
C TRP A 165 -13.76 -1.16 -4.53
N ALA A 166 -12.59 -0.82 -5.04
CA ALA A 166 -12.32 0.47 -5.66
C ALA A 166 -11.93 0.22 -7.12
N ILE A 167 -12.32 1.12 -8.02
CA ILE A 167 -11.91 1.06 -9.41
C ILE A 167 -10.39 1.31 -9.46
N TYR A 168 -9.64 0.33 -9.96
CA TYR A 168 -8.22 0.47 -10.23
C TYR A 168 -8.03 0.98 -11.66
N LYS A 169 -7.34 2.11 -11.82
CA LYS A 169 -7.18 2.85 -13.09
C LYS A 169 -8.51 3.26 -13.74
N PRO A 170 -9.28 4.19 -13.15
CA PRO A 170 -10.44 4.73 -13.84
C PRO A 170 -9.99 5.43 -15.12
N PHE A 171 -10.22 4.80 -16.26
CA PHE A 171 -10.07 5.44 -17.55
C PHE A 171 -11.35 6.21 -17.86
N GLU A 172 -11.23 7.52 -18.01
CA GLU A 172 -12.29 8.35 -18.55
C GLU A 172 -12.07 8.49 -20.07
N PRO A 173 -12.97 7.94 -20.91
CA PRO A 173 -12.90 8.14 -22.34
C PRO A 173 -12.90 9.62 -22.73
N LEU A 174 -12.24 9.96 -23.84
CA LEU A 174 -12.21 11.33 -24.35
C LEU A 174 -13.62 11.88 -24.53
N GLU A 175 -14.55 11.05 -25.00
CA GLU A 175 -15.94 11.35 -25.23
C GLU A 175 -16.66 11.76 -23.93
N THR A 176 -16.42 11.04 -22.83
CA THR A 176 -17.01 11.36 -21.52
C THR A 176 -16.50 12.69 -21.01
N ARG A 177 -15.19 12.94 -21.15
CA ARG A 177 -14.58 14.22 -20.77
C ARG A 177 -15.16 15.38 -21.58
N LEU A 178 -15.25 15.23 -22.91
CA LEU A 178 -15.84 16.24 -23.80
C LEU A 178 -17.32 16.49 -23.50
N TYR A 179 -18.06 15.44 -23.14
CA TYR A 179 -19.45 15.55 -22.71
C TYR A 179 -19.58 16.36 -21.42
N HIS A 180 -18.79 16.07 -20.39
CA HIS A 180 -18.80 16.85 -19.15
C HIS A 180 -18.36 18.31 -19.34
N GLU A 181 -17.35 18.56 -20.19
CA GLU A 181 -16.96 19.91 -20.58
C GLU A 181 -18.12 20.65 -21.30
N ALA A 182 -18.88 19.96 -22.15
CA ALA A 182 -20.05 20.51 -22.82
C ALA A 182 -21.22 20.75 -21.86
N GLU A 183 -21.46 19.89 -20.86
CA GLU A 183 -22.48 20.08 -19.82
C GLU A 183 -22.25 21.37 -19.03
N GLN A 184 -21.00 21.65 -18.69
CA GLN A 184 -20.65 22.87 -17.98
C GLN A 184 -20.74 24.11 -18.87
N LYS A 185 -20.31 24.01 -20.13
CA LYS A 185 -20.14 25.18 -21.00
C LYS A 185 -21.38 25.52 -21.82
N TYR A 186 -22.20 24.53 -22.17
CA TYR A 186 -23.35 24.67 -23.06
C TYR A 186 -24.58 23.87 -22.57
N PRO A 187 -25.04 24.05 -21.31
CA PRO A 187 -26.12 23.25 -20.73
C PRO A 187 -27.43 23.33 -21.53
N ALA A 188 -27.74 24.49 -22.11
CA ALA A 188 -28.95 24.68 -22.92
C ALA A 188 -28.91 23.94 -24.28
N VAL A 189 -27.72 23.75 -24.85
CA VAL A 189 -27.55 23.03 -26.13
C VAL A 189 -27.77 21.54 -25.91
N LEU A 190 -27.22 20.99 -24.83
CA LEU A 190 -27.43 19.59 -24.46
C LEU A 190 -28.87 19.29 -24.06
N ALA A 191 -29.50 20.16 -23.26
CA ALA A 191 -30.91 20.01 -22.90
C ALA A 191 -31.86 20.04 -24.11
N SER A 192 -31.48 20.72 -25.20
CA SER A 192 -32.24 20.72 -26.45
C SER A 192 -31.99 19.50 -27.35
N ALA A 193 -30.86 18.80 -27.15
CA ALA A 193 -30.50 17.60 -27.89
C ALA A 193 -31.14 16.32 -27.30
N ASP A 194 -31.51 16.34 -26.02
CA ASP A 194 -32.21 15.24 -25.32
C ASP A 194 -33.72 15.17 -25.62
N VAL A 195 -34.24 16.09 -26.43
CA VAL A 195 -35.65 16.10 -26.84
C VAL A 195 -35.80 15.34 -28.15
N ASN A 196 -35.88 14.01 -28.07
CA ASN A 196 -36.53 13.11 -29.05
C ASN A 196 -36.90 11.78 -28.41
#